data_AF-A0A7C9E496-F1
#
_entry.id   AF-A0A7C9E496-F1
#
_cell.length_a   1.000
_cell.length_b   1.000
_cell.length_c   1.000
_cell.angle_alpha   90.00
_cell.angle_beta   90.00
_cell.angle_gamma   90.00
#
_symmetry.space_group_name_H-M   'P 1'
#
loop_
_entity.id
_entity.type
_entity.pdbx_description
1 polymer ?
#
loop_
_entity_poly.entity_id
_entity_poly.type
_entity_poly.pdbx_seq_one_letter_code
_entity_poly.pdbx_strand_id
1 'polypeptide(L)'
;MAKQECPPHIVIVPTPGMGHLIPLVQLATRTLDSFPSFTVSFLVPTMAPPSKAQVATLAALPSDRADSSFLPPVSTEDLPPDAKIETRIALTLARSLPALRSRLADLARDPTRRPSPLAADLFAPHALAPS
;
A
#
# COMPACT_ATOMS: atom_id res chain seq x y z
N MET A 1 -26.65 -14.93 18.80
CA MET A 1 -26.32 -13.73 17.98
C MET A 1 -25.15 -14.12 17.11
N ALA A 2 -25.32 -14.16 15.78
CA ALA A 2 -24.21 -14.46 14.88
C ALA A 2 -23.18 -13.33 15.00
N LYS A 3 -21.92 -13.70 15.26
CA LYS A 3 -20.80 -12.77 15.20
C LYS A 3 -20.76 -12.26 13.76
N GLN A 4 -21.01 -10.96 13.53
CA GLN A 4 -20.76 -10.38 12.21
C GLN A 4 -19.27 -10.54 11.93
N GLU A 5 -18.94 -11.46 11.04
CA GLU A 5 -17.58 -11.67 10.57
C GLU A 5 -17.29 -10.57 9.56
N CYS A 6 -16.48 -9.58 9.96
CA CYS A 6 -16.03 -8.55 9.02
C CYS A 6 -15.20 -9.22 7.92
N PRO A 7 -15.41 -8.85 6.65
CA PRO A 7 -14.67 -9.43 5.54
C PRO A 7 -13.16 -9.28 5.76
N PRO A 8 -12.35 -10.32 5.48
CA PRO A 8 -10.90 -10.22 5.55
C PRO A 8 -10.39 -9.08 4.66
N HIS A 9 -9.56 -8.22 5.25
CA HIS A 9 -9.04 -7.04 4.56
C HIS A 9 -7.52 -7.11 4.43
N ILE A 10 -7.01 -7.09 3.20
CA ILE A 10 -5.59 -7.13 2.88
C ILE A 10 -5.12 -5.70 2.61
N VAL A 11 -4.02 -5.31 3.26
CA VAL A 11 -3.34 -4.06 2.94
C VAL A 11 -2.08 -4.39 2.13
N ILE A 12 -1.87 -3.65 1.04
CA ILE A 12 -0.71 -3.79 0.15
C ILE A 12 0.06 -2.48 0.15
N VAL A 13 1.37 -2.56 0.42
CA VAL A 13 2.29 -1.41 0.41
C VAL A 13 3.35 -1.67 -0.67
N PRO A 14 3.15 -1.16 -1.90
CA PRO A 14 4.10 -1.39 -2.98
C PRO A 14 5.37 -0.54 -2.79
N THR A 15 6.49 -1.07 -3.24
CA THR A 15 7.69 -0.26 -3.46
C THR A 15 7.39 0.79 -4.55
N PRO A 16 7.83 2.06 -4.40
CA PRO A 16 7.65 3.07 -5.44
C PRO A 16 8.21 2.62 -6.80
N GLY A 17 7.34 2.54 -7.82
CA GLY A 17 7.72 2.20 -9.19
C GLY A 17 6.69 1.30 -9.89
N MET A 18 6.50 1.47 -11.20
CA MET A 18 5.52 0.68 -11.96
C MET A 18 5.85 -0.82 -11.99
N GLY A 19 7.14 -1.18 -11.99
CA GLY A 19 7.59 -2.57 -11.97
C GLY A 19 7.18 -3.35 -10.71
N HIS A 20 6.94 -2.64 -9.60
CA HIS A 20 6.43 -3.23 -8.36
C HIS A 20 4.90 -3.12 -8.27
N LEU A 21 4.33 -2.01 -8.75
CA LEU A 21 2.89 -1.77 -8.68
C LEU A 21 2.09 -2.76 -9.55
N ILE A 22 2.50 -2.98 -10.80
CA ILE A 22 1.79 -3.85 -11.74
C ILE A 22 1.61 -5.28 -11.21
N PRO A 23 2.67 -6.00 -10.77
CA PRO A 23 2.51 -7.38 -10.30
C PRO A 23 1.66 -7.46 -9.03
N LEU A 24 1.73 -6.46 -8.15
CA LEU A 24 0.90 -6.41 -6.94
C LEU A 24 -0.57 -6.15 -7.26
N VAL A 25 -0.87 -5.31 -8.26
CA VAL A 25 -2.25 -5.12 -8.74
C VAL A 25 -2.77 -6.41 -9.39
N GLN A 26 -1.97 -7.10 -10.19
CA GLN A 26 -2.36 -8.41 -10.76
C GLN A 26 -2.61 -9.46 -9.68
N LEU A 27 -1.77 -9.48 -8.63
CA LEU A 27 -1.98 -10.34 -7.46
C LEU A 27 -3.31 -9.99 -6.79
N ALA A 28 -3.57 -8.71 -6.51
CA ALA A 28 -4.81 -8.25 -5.90
C ALA A 28 -6.05 -8.63 -6.73
N THR A 29 -6.01 -8.47 -8.05
CA THR A 29 -7.09 -8.92 -8.95
C THR A 29 -7.37 -10.41 -8.76
N ARG A 30 -6.34 -11.26 -8.86
CA ARG A 30 -6.51 -12.72 -8.70
C ARG A 30 -7.02 -13.10 -7.32
N THR A 31 -6.58 -12.39 -6.28
CA THR A 31 -7.08 -12.59 -4.90
C THR A 31 -8.56 -12.23 -4.80
N LEU A 32 -8.98 -11.09 -5.34
CA LEU A 32 -10.38 -10.67 -5.31
C LEU A 32 -11.27 -11.57 -6.16
N ASP A 33 -10.76 -12.16 -7.24
CA ASP A 33 -11.48 -13.13 -8.05
C ASP A 33 -11.64 -14.48 -7.32
N SER A 34 -10.59 -14.92 -6.61
CA SER A 34 -10.58 -16.20 -5.91
C SER A 34 -11.34 -16.17 -4.57
N PHE A 35 -11.40 -15.00 -3.93
CA PHE A 35 -11.99 -14.81 -2.61
C PHE A 35 -13.04 -13.68 -2.64
N PRO A 36 -14.32 -14.00 -2.90
CA PRO A 36 -15.36 -12.99 -3.10
C PRO A 36 -15.59 -12.05 -1.90
N SER A 37 -15.34 -12.53 -0.68
CA SER A 37 -15.50 -11.77 0.56
C SER A 37 -14.27 -10.95 0.95
N PHE A 38 -13.18 -11.00 0.18
CA PHE A 38 -11.97 -10.25 0.52
C PHE A 38 -12.05 -8.82 -0.01
N THR A 39 -11.38 -7.93 0.70
CA THR A 39 -11.18 -6.54 0.28
C THR A 39 -9.70 -6.18 0.34
N VAL A 40 -9.29 -5.21 -0.48
CA VAL A 40 -7.87 -4.81 -0.61
C VAL A 40 -7.72 -3.29 -0.52
N SER A 41 -6.75 -2.82 0.25
CA SER A 41 -6.34 -1.41 0.25
C SER A 41 -4.87 -1.28 -0.17
N PHE A 42 -4.60 -0.43 -1.15
CA PHE A 42 -3.25 -0.02 -1.50
C PHE A 42 -2.85 1.25 -0.75
N LEU A 43 -1.74 1.21 -0.01
CA LEU A 43 -1.12 2.39 0.60
C LEU A 43 0.19 2.64 -0.13
N VAL A 44 0.22 3.62 -1.03
CA VAL A 44 1.33 3.83 -1.99
C VAL A 44 2.25 4.94 -1.51
N PRO A 45 3.49 4.63 -1.07
CA PRO A 45 4.51 5.64 -0.77
C PRO A 45 4.90 6.40 -2.04
N THR A 46 5.11 7.72 -1.95
CA THR A 46 5.41 8.55 -3.11
C THR A 46 6.60 9.48 -2.89
N MET A 47 7.41 9.67 -3.94
CA MET A 47 8.48 10.69 -3.99
C MET A 47 8.01 11.99 -4.65
N ALA A 48 6.94 11.90 -5.44
CA ALA A 48 6.38 12.96 -6.25
C ALA A 48 4.88 12.72 -6.39
N PRO A 49 4.10 13.69 -6.87
CA PRO A 49 2.69 13.48 -7.17
C PRO A 49 2.46 12.24 -8.05
N PRO A 50 1.38 11.48 -7.82
CA PRO A 50 1.13 10.24 -8.54
C PRO A 50 1.00 10.46 -10.05
N SER A 51 1.65 9.61 -10.82
CA SER A 51 1.55 9.64 -12.28
C SER A 51 0.19 9.15 -12.77
N LYS A 52 -0.22 9.60 -13.96
CA LYS A 52 -1.46 9.10 -14.62
C LYS A 52 -1.47 7.57 -14.76
N ALA A 53 -0.30 6.98 -15.02
CA ALA A 53 -0.15 5.53 -15.13
C ALA A 53 -0.43 4.82 -13.79
N GLN A 54 0.12 5.30 -12.68
CA GLN A 54 -0.14 4.72 -11.36
C GLN A 54 -1.63 4.79 -11.00
N VAL A 55 -2.27 5.94 -11.23
CA VAL A 55 -3.70 6.12 -10.96
C VAL A 55 -4.54 5.18 -11.83
N ALA A 56 -4.27 5.10 -13.13
CA ALA A 56 -5.02 4.23 -14.03
C ALA A 56 -4.85 2.74 -13.69
N THR A 57 -3.64 2.31 -13.30
CA THR A 57 -3.38 0.93 -12.91
C THR A 57 -4.14 0.54 -11.63
N LEU A 58 -4.19 1.41 -10.63
CA LEU A 58 -4.96 1.15 -9.40
C LEU A 58 -6.48 1.22 -9.63
N ALA A 59 -6.93 2.13 -10.51
CA ALA A 59 -8.34 2.27 -10.87
C ALA A 59 -8.91 1.08 -11.68
N ALA A 60 -8.06 0.20 -12.18
CA ALA A 60 -8.49 -1.04 -12.86
C ALA A 60 -9.03 -2.10 -11.88
N LEU A 61 -8.83 -1.93 -10.57
CA LEU A 61 -9.38 -2.81 -9.56
C LEU A 61 -10.86 -2.52 -9.30
N PRO A 62 -11.67 -3.52 -8.89
CA PRO A 62 -13.08 -3.33 -8.57
C PRO A 62 -13.28 -2.33 -7.41
N SER A 63 -13.96 -1.20 -7.66
CA SER A 63 -14.09 -0.10 -6.71
C SER A 63 -14.96 -0.42 -5.48
N ASP A 64 -15.74 -1.49 -5.54
CA ASP A 64 -16.56 -2.00 -4.44
C ASP A 64 -15.74 -2.79 -3.40
N ARG A 65 -14.57 -3.32 -3.80
CA ARG A 65 -13.73 -4.20 -2.96
C ARG A 65 -12.27 -3.77 -2.87
N ALA A 66 -11.85 -2.82 -3.69
CA ALA A 66 -10.50 -2.30 -3.69
C ALA A 66 -10.50 -0.77 -3.55
N ASP A 67 -9.63 -0.27 -2.69
CA ASP A 67 -9.31 1.15 -2.62
C ASP A 67 -7.80 1.38 -2.65
N SER A 68 -7.42 2.62 -2.96
CA SER A 68 -6.02 3.03 -2.97
C SER A 68 -5.87 4.43 -2.42
N SER A 69 -4.78 4.64 -1.70
CA SER A 69 -4.38 5.95 -1.20
C SER A 69 -2.89 6.17 -1.46
N PHE A 70 -2.57 7.35 -1.98
CA PHE A 70 -1.20 7.80 -2.09
C PHE A 70 -0.81 8.50 -0.80
N LEU A 71 0.28 8.03 -0.17
CA LEU A 71 0.83 8.69 1.00
C LEU A 71 1.44 10.04 0.60
N PRO A 72 1.50 11.02 1.53
CA PRO A 72 2.11 12.31 1.26
C PRO A 72 3.51 12.16 0.64
N PRO A 73 3.84 12.91 -0.43
CA PRO A 73 5.15 12.85 -1.04
C PRO A 73 6.24 13.20 -0.04
N VAL A 74 7.31 12.41 -0.02
CA VAL A 74 8.48 12.67 0.83
C VAL A 74 9.58 13.31 0.00
N SER A 75 10.21 14.35 0.56
CA SER A 75 11.37 14.97 -0.09
C SER A 75 12.52 13.96 -0.19
N THR A 76 13.31 14.06 -1.27
CA THR A 76 14.58 13.36 -1.47
C THR A 76 15.68 14.32 -1.94
N GLU A 77 15.47 15.63 -1.73
CA GLU A 77 16.36 16.70 -2.20
C GLU A 77 17.68 16.76 -1.42
N ASP A 78 17.72 16.18 -0.22
CA ASP A 78 18.92 16.04 0.60
C ASP A 78 19.87 14.92 0.09
N LEU A 79 19.42 14.10 -0.85
CA LEU A 79 20.27 13.08 -1.46
C LEU A 79 21.10 13.65 -2.61
N PRO A 80 22.35 13.17 -2.80
CA PRO A 80 23.14 13.47 -3.98
C PRO A 80 22.37 13.16 -5.29
N PRO A 81 22.58 13.93 -6.37
CA PRO A 81 21.94 13.67 -7.67
C PRO A 81 22.21 12.27 -8.23
N ASP A 82 23.38 11.71 -7.92
CA ASP A 82 23.85 10.38 -8.32
C ASP A 82 23.50 9.27 -7.31
N ALA A 83 22.71 9.59 -6.27
CA ALA A 83 22.23 8.59 -5.33
C ALA A 83 21.47 7.48 -6.05
N LYS A 84 21.86 6.23 -5.76
CA LYS A 84 21.24 5.04 -6.35
C LYS A 84 19.73 5.01 -6.11
N ILE A 85 18.99 4.45 -7.06
CA ILE A 85 17.52 4.39 -6.98
C ILE A 85 17.05 3.61 -5.76
N GLU A 86 17.78 2.57 -5.37
CA GLU A 86 17.51 1.75 -4.19
C GLU A 86 17.62 2.59 -2.90
N THR A 87 18.60 3.50 -2.82
CA THR A 87 18.74 4.44 -1.70
C THR A 87 17.56 5.40 -1.63
N ARG A 88 17.15 5.94 -2.78
CA ARG A 88 15.98 6.82 -2.89
C ARG A 88 14.69 6.09 -2.46
N ILE A 89 14.52 4.85 -2.89
CA ILE A 89 13.40 3.98 -2.52
C ILE A 89 13.39 3.71 -1.01
N ALA A 90 14.51 3.24 -0.44
CA ALA A 90 14.60 2.91 0.98
C ALA A 90 14.30 4.13 1.86
N LEU A 91 14.83 5.30 1.49
CA LEU A 91 14.56 6.54 2.19
C LEU A 91 13.10 6.96 2.07
N THR A 92 12.49 6.76 0.90
CA THR A 92 11.08 7.07 0.66
C THR A 92 10.18 6.25 1.59
N LEU A 93 10.46 4.95 1.69
CA LEU A 93 9.73 4.04 2.57
C LEU A 93 9.92 4.41 4.03
N ALA A 94 11.16 4.66 4.46
CA ALA A 94 11.48 5.07 5.83
C ALA A 94 10.76 6.37 6.23
N ARG A 95 10.79 7.39 5.36
CA ARG A 95 10.11 8.68 5.58
C ARG A 95 8.59 8.57 5.53
N SER A 96 8.06 7.58 4.81
CA SER A 96 6.62 7.32 4.71
C SER A 96 6.07 6.51 5.90
N LEU A 97 6.92 5.95 6.77
CA LEU A 97 6.49 5.13 7.91
C LEU A 97 5.49 5.82 8.85
N PRO A 98 5.65 7.11 9.23
CA PRO A 98 4.66 7.77 10.10
C PRO A 98 3.28 7.86 9.44
N ALA A 99 3.22 8.24 8.16
CA ALA A 99 1.98 8.32 7.40
C ALA A 99 1.35 6.92 7.21
N LEU A 100 2.19 5.91 6.92
CA LEU A 100 1.76 4.52 6.80
C LEU A 100 1.15 4.01 8.11
N ARG A 101 1.84 4.22 9.24
CA ARG A 101 1.35 3.83 10.59
C ARG A 101 0.03 4.52 10.92
N SER A 102 -0.10 5.82 10.60
CA SER A 102 -1.36 6.53 10.78
C SER A 102 -2.50 5.90 9.97
N ARG A 103 -2.26 5.59 8.69
CA ARG A 103 -3.29 4.98 7.83
C ARG A 103 -3.65 3.56 8.25
N LEU A 104 -2.67 2.77 8.69
CA LEU A 104 -2.93 1.45 9.25
C LEU A 104 -3.75 1.54 10.55
N ALA A 105 -3.48 2.54 11.39
CA ALA A 105 -4.27 2.77 12.61
C ALA A 105 -5.71 3.20 12.28
N ASP A 106 -5.91 4.04 11.26
CA ASP A 106 -7.24 4.42 10.76
C ASP A 106 -8.01 3.18 10.27
N LEU A 107 -7.37 2.33 9.45
CA LEU A 107 -7.95 1.08 8.95
C LEU A 107 -8.26 0.09 10.08
N ALA A 108 -7.42 0.00 11.11
CA ALA A 108 -7.65 -0.88 12.26
C ALA A 108 -8.80 -0.42 13.16
N ARG A 109 -9.18 0.86 13.09
CA ARG A 109 -10.33 1.43 13.80
C ARG A 109 -11.64 1.28 13.01
N ASP A 110 -11.57 0.96 11.73
CA ASP A 110 -12.75 0.78 10.88
C ASP A 110 -13.48 -0.52 11.28
N PRO A 111 -14.71 -0.45 11.84
CA PRO A 111 -15.45 -1.64 12.26
C PRO A 111 -15.89 -2.50 11.07
N THR A 112 -15.87 -1.97 9.84
CA THR A 112 -16.26 -2.69 8.62
C THR A 112 -15.11 -3.53 8.05
N ARG A 113 -13.87 -3.26 8.47
CA ARG A 113 -12.65 -3.91 7.98
C ARG A 113 -11.91 -4.52 9.16
N ARG A 114 -11.75 -5.85 9.17
CA ARG A 114 -10.78 -6.47 10.09
C ARG A 114 -9.46 -6.64 9.33
N PRO A 115 -8.44 -5.80 9.57
CA PRO A 115 -7.15 -6.01 8.92
C PRO A 115 -6.59 -7.36 9.35
N SER A 116 -6.33 -8.23 8.37
CA SER A 116 -5.61 -9.51 8.53
C SER A 116 -4.58 -9.59 7.41
N PRO A 117 -3.50 -10.39 7.60
CA PRO A 117 -2.10 -9.99 7.41
C PRO A 117 -1.80 -9.01 6.26
N LEU A 118 -1.00 -7.98 6.60
CA LEU A 118 -0.38 -7.02 5.68
C LEU A 118 0.50 -7.74 4.66
N ALA A 119 0.21 -7.58 3.36
CA ALA A 119 1.08 -8.02 2.28
C ALA A 119 2.07 -6.89 1.95
N ALA A 120 3.23 -6.93 2.58
CA ALA A 120 4.31 -5.97 2.36
C ALA A 120 5.24 -6.46 1.24
N ASP A 121 5.60 -5.57 0.31
CA ASP A 121 6.63 -5.83 -0.72
C ASP A 121 8.04 -5.91 -0.07
N LEU A 122 9.00 -6.53 -0.78
CA LEU A 122 10.34 -6.92 -0.33
C LEU A 122 11.16 -5.78 0.33
N PHE A 123 10.85 -4.52 0.05
CA PHE A 123 11.53 -3.34 0.63
C PHE A 123 10.82 -2.72 1.84
N ALA A 124 9.72 -3.31 2.32
CA ALA A 124 9.00 -2.84 3.50
C ALA A 124 9.27 -3.62 4.82
N PRO A 125 10.45 -4.23 5.09
CA PRO A 125 10.67 -4.95 6.35
C PRO A 125 10.65 -4.00 7.57
N HIS A 126 10.90 -2.70 7.38
CA HIS A 126 10.90 -1.70 8.47
C HIS A 126 9.50 -1.18 8.83
N ALA A 127 8.46 -1.52 8.08
CA ALA A 127 7.08 -1.21 8.46
C ALA A 127 6.60 -2.02 9.68
N LEU A 128 7.31 -3.11 10.02
CA LEU A 128 6.90 -4.12 11.00
C LEU A 128 7.67 -4.04 12.32
N ALA A 129 8.67 -3.17 12.47
CA ALA A 129 9.40 -3.04 13.73
C ALA A 129 8.53 -2.29 14.76
N PRO A 130 8.24 -2.90 15.94
CA PRO A 130 7.68 -2.16 17.06
C PRO A 130 8.70 -1.08 17.47
N SER A 131 8.19 0.13 17.70
CA SER A 131 8.94 1.26 18.28
C SER A 131 9.46 0.93 19.66
#